data_AF-F8NPM1-F1
#
_entry.id   AF-F8NPM1-F1
#
_cell.length_a   1.000
_cell.length_b   1.000
_cell.length_c   1.000
_cell.angle_alpha   90.00
_cell.angle_beta   90.00
_cell.angle_gamma   90.00
#
_symmetry.space_group_name_H-M   'P 1'
#
loop_
_entity.id
_entity.type
_entity.pdbx_description
1 polymer ?
#
loop_
_entity_poly.entity_id
_entity_poly.type
_entity_poly.pdbx_seq_one_letter_code
_entity_poly.pdbx_strand_id
1 'polypeptide(L)'
;MLIEKILKKPTMRKYQLGTRTSMVVFVILVLGPQEPKKLLEELLPNDTKVWREWKATILKRLGKRDLELRFQKDDWDITTFSADEKELLETLYGDAEAAYDAHLQHVNSSNQSATKLKG
;
A
#
# COMPACT_ATOMS: atom_id res chain seq x y z
N MET A 1 0.04 -25.94 13.87
CA MET A 1 -0.61 -24.88 14.69
C MET A 1 -2.14 -24.97 14.59
N LEU A 2 -2.91 -24.36 15.51
CA LEU A 2 -4.38 -24.43 15.52
C LEU A 2 -5.00 -23.93 14.19
N ILE A 3 -4.44 -22.85 13.63
CA ILE A 3 -4.84 -22.26 12.35
C ILE A 3 -4.82 -23.28 11.20
N GLU A 4 -3.81 -24.15 11.11
CA GLU A 4 -3.69 -25.11 10.02
C GLU A 4 -4.74 -26.22 10.10
N LYS A 5 -5.11 -26.62 11.32
CA LYS A 5 -6.16 -27.63 11.54
C LYS A 5 -7.55 -27.07 11.23
N ILE A 6 -7.81 -25.82 11.62
CA ILE A 6 -9.11 -25.16 11.41
C ILE A 6 -9.30 -24.78 9.94
N LEU A 7 -8.28 -24.16 9.32
CA LEU A 7 -8.36 -23.67 7.94
C LEU A 7 -8.00 -24.72 6.88
N LYS A 8 -7.89 -26.01 7.26
CA LYS A 8 -7.56 -27.13 6.37
C LYS A 8 -6.27 -26.92 5.55
N LYS A 9 -5.19 -26.50 6.21
CA LYS A 9 -3.86 -26.26 5.60
C LYS A 9 -3.94 -25.29 4.41
N PRO A 10 -4.31 -24.01 4.63
CA PRO A 10 -4.44 -23.06 3.55
C PRO A 10 -3.07 -22.81 2.91
N THR A 11 -3.06 -22.59 1.59
CA THR A 11 -1.85 -22.12 0.90
C THR A 11 -1.53 -20.71 1.39
N MET A 12 -0.41 -20.55 2.08
CA MET A 12 0.05 -19.24 2.54
C MET A 12 1.13 -18.69 1.60
N ARG A 13 1.07 -17.39 1.33
CA ARG A 13 2.13 -16.65 0.63
C ARG A 13 2.68 -15.59 1.57
N LYS A 14 4.00 -15.57 1.72
CA LYS A 14 4.71 -14.56 2.51
C LYS A 14 5.18 -13.43 1.61
N TYR A 15 4.99 -12.20 2.06
CA TYR A 15 5.54 -10.99 1.46
C TYR A 15 6.51 -10.35 2.42
N GLN A 16 7.58 -9.77 1.90
CA GLN A 16 8.55 -9.01 2.68
C GLN A 16 8.56 -7.59 2.12
N LEU A 17 8.23 -6.63 2.97
CA LEU A 17 8.17 -5.21 2.63
C LEU A 17 9.09 -4.46 3.58
N GLY A 18 9.86 -3.51 3.05
CA GLY A 18 10.97 -2.88 3.77
C GLY A 18 10.51 -2.00 4.94
N THR A 19 9.29 -1.46 4.87
CA THR A 19 8.76 -0.54 5.87
C THR A 19 7.32 -0.88 6.27
N ARG A 20 6.90 -0.41 7.45
CA ARG A 20 5.51 -0.51 7.92
C ARG A 20 4.56 0.23 6.96
N THR A 21 4.97 1.38 6.45
CA THR A 21 4.19 2.18 5.50
C THR A 21 3.94 1.39 4.21
N SER A 22 4.99 0.83 3.60
CA SER A 22 4.88 -0.05 2.44
C SER A 22 3.94 -1.23 2.71
N MET A 23 4.08 -1.86 3.88
CA MET A 23 3.21 -2.96 4.30
C MET A 23 1.74 -2.58 4.34
N VAL A 24 1.40 -1.44 4.95
CA VAL A 24 0.01 -1.01 5.10
C VAL A 24 -0.63 -0.68 3.76
N VAL A 25 0.08 0.05 2.89
CA VAL A 25 -0.41 0.36 1.53
C VAL A 25 -0.64 -0.93 0.74
N PHE A 26 0.29 -1.88 0.80
CA PHE A 26 0.15 -3.17 0.13
C PHE A 26 -1.06 -3.97 0.63
N VAL A 27 -1.28 -4.02 1.94
CA VAL A 27 -2.45 -4.70 2.53
C VAL A 27 -3.75 -4.07 2.05
N ILE A 28 -3.84 -2.73 1.99
CA ILE A 28 -5.04 -2.05 1.48
C ILE A 28 -5.28 -2.39 0.01
N LEU A 29 -4.23 -2.39 -0.83
CA LEU A 29 -4.33 -2.74 -2.24
C LEU A 29 -4.83 -4.19 -2.44
N VAL A 30 -4.26 -5.14 -1.72
CA VAL A 30 -4.61 -6.56 -1.84
C VAL A 30 -6.01 -6.86 -1.31
N LEU A 31 -6.39 -6.26 -0.19
CA LEU A 31 -7.70 -6.55 0.45
C LEU A 31 -8.85 -5.76 -0.17
N GLY A 32 -8.58 -4.61 -0.80
CA GLY A 32 -9.60 -3.72 -1.35
C GLY A 32 -10.74 -3.41 -0.35
N PRO A 33 -10.45 -3.02 0.90
CA PRO A 33 -11.47 -2.86 1.93
C PRO A 33 -12.47 -1.76 1.55
N GLN A 34 -13.71 -1.88 2.03
CA GLN A 34 -14.73 -0.84 1.84
C GLN A 34 -14.36 0.49 2.51
N GLU A 35 -13.62 0.43 3.62
CA GLU A 35 -13.23 1.59 4.42
C GLU A 35 -11.69 1.69 4.55
N PRO A 36 -10.95 1.98 3.46
CA PRO A 36 -9.49 2.00 3.46
C PRO A 36 -8.92 3.03 4.44
N LYS A 37 -9.65 4.12 4.69
CA LYS A 37 -9.27 5.13 5.68
C LYS A 37 -9.16 4.54 7.09
N LYS A 38 -10.11 3.72 7.54
CA LYS A 38 -10.07 3.16 8.90
C LYS A 38 -8.85 2.27 9.10
N LEU A 39 -8.60 1.38 8.15
CA LEU A 39 -7.44 0.49 8.19
C LEU A 39 -6.12 1.29 8.19
N LEU A 40 -6.05 2.35 7.40
CA LEU A 40 -4.87 3.21 7.33
C LEU A 40 -4.63 3.97 8.64
N GLU A 41 -5.67 4.51 9.29
CA GLU A 41 -5.54 5.18 10.59
C GLU A 41 -5.17 4.22 11.73
N GLU A 42 -5.75 3.02 11.74
CA GLU A 42 -5.43 2.01 12.75
C GLU A 42 -3.98 1.53 12.64
N LEU A 43 -3.50 1.33 11.40
CA LEU A 43 -2.17 0.78 11.17
C LEU A 43 -1.07 1.86 11.12
N LEU A 44 -1.40 3.13 10.89
CA LEU A 44 -0.45 4.26 10.83
C LEU A 44 -1.03 5.47 11.59
N PRO A 45 -1.03 5.47 12.93
CA PRO A 45 -1.72 6.49 13.74
C PRO A 45 -1.05 7.86 13.79
N ASN A 46 0.07 8.07 13.08
CA ASN A 46 0.75 9.38 13.06
C ASN A 46 -0.12 10.43 12.35
N ASP A 47 -0.31 11.58 13.00
CA ASP A 47 -1.15 12.68 12.52
C ASP A 47 -0.38 14.02 12.43
N THR A 48 0.92 13.98 12.17
CA THR A 48 1.64 15.21 11.81
C THR A 48 1.17 15.73 10.44
N LYS A 49 1.50 16.99 10.13
CA LYS A 49 1.09 17.65 8.87
C LYS A 49 1.47 16.83 7.63
N VAL A 50 2.70 16.33 7.59
CA VAL A 50 3.21 15.46 6.50
C VAL A 50 2.38 14.19 6.36
N TRP A 51 2.08 13.55 7.48
CA TRP A 51 1.30 12.31 7.45
C TRP A 51 -0.13 12.56 6.99
N ARG A 52 -0.80 13.63 7.44
CA ARG A 52 -2.14 13.97 6.96
C ARG A 52 -2.17 14.18 5.45
N GLU A 53 -1.20 14.90 4.90
CA GLU A 53 -1.09 15.13 3.46
C GLU A 53 -0.89 13.82 2.70
N TRP A 54 0.08 13.02 3.12
CA TRP A 54 0.36 11.72 2.52
C TRP A 54 -0.88 10.82 2.54
N LYS A 55 -1.54 10.66 3.71
CA LYS A 55 -2.76 9.84 3.86
C LYS A 55 -3.88 10.31 2.95
N ALA A 56 -4.11 11.62 2.87
CA ALA A 56 -5.14 12.20 2.02
C ALA A 56 -4.89 11.88 0.54
N THR A 57 -3.64 12.01 0.08
CA THR A 57 -3.25 11.71 -1.29
C THR A 57 -3.38 10.22 -1.60
N ILE A 58 -2.93 9.33 -0.72
CA ILE A 58 -3.09 7.88 -0.88
C ILE A 58 -4.56 7.50 -1.00
N LEU A 59 -5.42 7.97 -0.09
CA LEU A 59 -6.85 7.67 -0.13
C LEU A 59 -7.52 8.21 -1.40
N LYS A 60 -7.14 9.42 -1.85
CA LYS A 60 -7.63 10.02 -3.09
C LYS A 60 -7.28 9.18 -4.31
N ARG A 61 -6.05 8.63 -4.37
CA ARG A 61 -5.61 7.78 -5.49
C ARG A 61 -6.23 6.40 -5.44
N LEU A 62 -6.28 5.76 -4.26
CA LEU A 62 -6.95 4.46 -4.06
C LEU A 62 -8.45 4.51 -4.39
N GLY A 63 -9.11 5.66 -4.17
CA GLY A 63 -10.52 5.85 -4.53
C GLY A 63 -10.79 5.91 -6.04
N LYS A 64 -9.76 6.03 -6.89
CA LYS A 64 -9.91 6.02 -8.35
C LYS A 64 -9.23 4.79 -8.91
N ARG A 65 -10.04 3.89 -9.53
CA ARG A 65 -9.57 2.60 -10.04
C ARG A 65 -8.42 2.68 -11.05
N ASP A 66 -8.30 3.81 -11.75
CA ASP A 66 -7.33 3.98 -12.83
C ASP A 66 -6.09 4.79 -12.42
N LEU A 67 -5.98 5.23 -11.16
CA LEU A 67 -4.81 5.98 -10.71
C LEU A 67 -3.74 5.06 -10.14
N GLU A 68 -2.59 5.06 -10.80
CA GLU A 68 -1.38 4.43 -10.28
C GLU A 68 -0.84 5.19 -9.05
N LEU A 69 -0.24 4.45 -8.11
CA LEU A 69 0.55 5.04 -7.04
C LEU A 69 1.96 5.31 -7.56
N ARG A 70 2.08 6.40 -8.32
CA ARG A 70 3.32 6.95 -8.88
C ARG A 70 3.42 8.43 -8.62
N PHE A 71 4.46 8.87 -7.94
CA PHE A 71 4.57 10.24 -7.44
C PHE A 71 5.71 10.96 -8.15
N GLN A 72 5.51 12.24 -8.41
CA GLN A 72 6.50 13.12 -8.99
C GLN A 72 6.88 14.20 -7.99
N LYS A 73 7.91 14.97 -8.32
CA LYS A 73 8.38 16.06 -7.46
C LYS A 73 7.27 16.99 -6.99
N ASP A 74 6.34 17.34 -7.89
CA ASP A 74 5.21 18.21 -7.59
C ASP A 74 4.24 17.64 -6.54
N ASP A 75 4.24 16.32 -6.31
CA ASP A 75 3.41 15.69 -5.26
C ASP A 75 3.97 15.94 -3.85
N TRP A 76 5.28 16.18 -3.70
CA TRP A 76 5.94 16.35 -2.39
C TRP A 76 6.65 17.68 -2.20
N ASP A 77 6.95 18.45 -3.26
CA ASP A 77 7.60 19.76 -3.19
C ASP A 77 6.60 20.89 -2.80
N ILE A 78 5.92 20.68 -1.68
CA ILE A 78 4.88 21.58 -1.18
C ILE A 78 5.54 22.85 -0.61
N THR A 79 5.23 24.01 -1.16
CA THR A 79 5.88 25.29 -0.81
C THR A 79 5.81 25.65 0.68
N THR A 80 4.76 25.20 1.38
CA THR A 80 4.56 25.46 2.82
C THR A 80 5.27 24.47 3.74
N PHE A 81 5.97 23.47 3.19
CA PHE A 81 6.68 22.45 3.96
C PHE A 81 8.15 22.84 4.10
N SER A 82 8.76 22.52 5.24
CA SER A 82 10.21 22.60 5.42
C SER A 82 10.95 21.57 4.54
N ALA A 83 12.28 21.67 4.46
CA ALA A 83 13.08 20.67 3.75
C ALA A 83 12.87 19.26 4.31
N ASP A 84 12.97 19.09 5.62
CA ASP A 84 12.77 17.80 6.30
C ASP A 84 11.35 17.25 6.11
N GLU A 85 10.34 18.13 6.09
CA GLU A 85 8.95 17.72 5.83
C GLU A 85 8.75 17.23 4.40
N LYS A 86 9.42 17.86 3.41
CA LYS A 86 9.40 17.42 2.01
C LYS A 86 10.14 16.10 1.83
N GLU A 87 11.31 15.94 2.44
CA GLU A 87 12.09 14.71 2.41
C GLU A 87 11.32 13.53 3.03
N LEU A 88 10.65 13.78 4.16
CA LEU A 88 9.77 12.77 4.76
C LEU A 88 8.61 12.42 3.83
N LEU A 89 7.96 13.41 3.22
CA LEU A 89 6.84 13.19 2.31
C LEU A 89 7.26 12.39 1.06
N GLU A 90 8.41 12.75 0.46
CA GLU A 90 9.03 12.01 -0.64
C GLU A 90 9.28 10.55 -0.26
N THR A 91 9.88 10.30 0.92
CA THR A 91 10.14 8.95 1.42
C THR A 91 8.84 8.14 1.57
N LEU A 92 7.80 8.74 2.16
CA LEU A 92 6.51 8.07 2.34
C LEU A 92 5.82 7.76 1.01
N TYR A 93 6.00 8.61 -0.02
CA TYR A 93 5.52 8.28 -1.36
C TYR A 93 6.32 7.14 -1.98
N GLY A 94 7.64 7.12 -1.85
CA GLY A 94 8.47 5.98 -2.29
C GLY A 94 8.02 4.65 -1.67
N ASP A 95 7.65 4.65 -0.39
CA ASP A 95 7.05 3.48 0.27
C ASP A 95 5.73 3.03 -0.40
N ALA A 96 4.89 3.98 -0.80
CA ALA A 96 3.64 3.67 -1.49
C ALA A 96 3.86 3.13 -2.91
N GLU A 97 4.88 3.62 -3.62
CA GLU A 97 5.26 3.10 -4.93
C GLU A 97 5.79 1.67 -4.84
N ALA A 98 6.67 1.39 -3.87
CA ALA A 98 7.20 0.06 -3.62
C ALA A 98 6.08 -0.95 -3.28
N ALA A 99 5.09 -0.51 -2.49
CA ALA A 99 3.90 -1.31 -2.20
C ALA A 99 3.06 -1.59 -3.45
N TYR A 100 2.90 -0.60 -4.33
CA TYR A 100 2.18 -0.74 -5.58
C TYR A 100 2.88 -1.70 -6.55
N ASP A 101 4.22 -1.65 -6.64
CA ASP A 101 5.01 -2.59 -7.43
C ASP A 101 4.83 -4.03 -6.95
N ALA A 102 4.89 -4.24 -5.63
CA ALA A 102 4.63 -5.54 -5.02
C ALA A 102 3.20 -6.03 -5.32
N HIS A 103 2.21 -5.14 -5.34
CA HIS A 103 0.83 -5.46 -5.70
C HIS A 103 0.70 -5.86 -7.18
N LEU A 104 1.34 -5.15 -8.11
CA LEU A 104 1.35 -5.54 -9.52
C LEU A 104 1.99 -6.92 -9.74
N GLN A 105 3.09 -7.20 -9.04
CA GLN A 105 3.72 -8.53 -9.06
C GLN A 105 2.80 -9.61 -8.48
N HIS A 106 2.05 -9.28 -7.42
CA HIS A 106 1.04 -10.17 -6.85
C HIS A 106 -0.07 -10.49 -7.86
N VAL A 107 -0.67 -9.48 -8.49
CA VAL A 107 -1.74 -9.66 -9.48
C VAL A 107 -1.25 -10.50 -10.67
N ASN A 108 -0.06 -10.21 -11.19
CA ASN A 108 0.53 -10.98 -12.28
C ASN A 108 0.78 -12.44 -11.92
N SER A 109 1.29 -12.71 -10.71
CA SER A 109 1.48 -14.08 -10.19
C SER A 109 0.17 -14.86 -10.02
N SER A 110 -0.87 -14.18 -9.54
CA SER A 110 -2.20 -14.75 -9.35
C SER A 110 -2.85 -15.10 -10.68
N ASN A 111 -2.70 -14.24 -11.69
CA ASN A 111 -3.22 -14.47 -13.04
C ASN A 111 -2.56 -15.68 -13.74
N GLN A 112 -1.24 -15.85 -13.61
CA GLN A 112 -0.53 -17.02 -14.15
C GLN A 112 -0.92 -18.34 -13.48
N SER A 113 -1.22 -18.31 -12.17
CA SER A 113 -1.67 -19.50 -11.42
C SER A 113 -3.08 -19.92 -11.84
N ALA A 114 -3.96 -18.96 -12.13
CA ALA A 114 -5.32 -19.22 -12.61
C ALA A 114 -5.37 -19.78 -14.04
N THR A 115 -4.40 -19.46 -14.91
CA THR A 115 -4.32 -20.00 -16.27
C THR A 115 -3.81 -21.44 -16.30
N LYS A 116 -2.86 -21.81 -15.42
CA LYS A 116 -2.31 -23.17 -15.32
C LYS A 116 -3.30 -24.24 -14.82
N LEU A 117 -4.38 -23.85 -14.15
CA LEU A 117 -5.40 -24.77 -13.65
C LEU A 117 -6.51 -25.09 -14.67
N LYS A 118 -6.47 -24.49 -15.87
CA LYS A 118 -7.45 -24.68 -16.94
C LYS A 118 -6.91 -25.48 -18.14
N GLY A 119 -5.70 -26.02 -18.04
CA GLY A 119 -5.02 -26.82 -19.08
C GLY A 119 -4.89 -28.28 -18.70
#